data_AF-A0ABD0QBS9-F1
#
_entry.id   AF-A0ABD0QBS9-F1
#
_cell.length_a   1.000
_cell.length_b   1.000
_cell.length_c   1.000
_cell.angle_alpha   90.00
_cell.angle_beta   90.00
_cell.angle_gamma   90.00
#
_symmetry.space_group_name_H-M   'P 1'
#
loop_
_entity.id
_entity.type
_entity.pdbx_description
1 polymer ?
#
loop_
_entity_poly.entity_id
_entity_poly.type
_entity_poly.pdbx_seq_one_letter_code
_entity_poly.pdbx_strand_id
1 'polypeptide(L)' 'VMSRTHEAPGEMGKAVIIPKEEQEKMKELFKINQFNLMASDMIALNRSLPDVRLDG' A
#
# COMPACT_ATOMS: atom_id res chain seq x y z
N VAL A 1 20.93 -13.74 10.23
CA VAL A 1 20.24 -13.11 9.08
C VAL A 1 19.03 -12.39 9.65
N MET A 2 19.04 -11.06 9.64
CA MET A 2 17.95 -10.28 10.22
C MET A 2 16.67 -10.57 9.43
N SER A 3 15.66 -11.10 10.11
CA SER A 3 14.29 -11.20 9.60
C SER A 3 13.84 -9.79 9.23
N ARG A 4 13.92 -9.44 7.94
CA ARG A 4 13.23 -8.26 7.43
C ARG A 4 11.75 -8.64 7.48
N THR A 5 11.08 -8.19 8.53
CA THR A 5 9.63 -8.23 8.61
C THR A 5 9.09 -7.64 7.31
N HIS A 6 8.53 -8.50 6.44
CA HIS A 6 7.84 -8.11 5.20
C HIS A 6 6.48 -7.46 5.53
N GLU A 7 6.48 -6.55 6.50
CA GLU A 7 5.31 -5.84 7.04
C GLU A 7 5.33 -4.37 6.64
N ALA A 8 6.04 -4.02 5.55
CA ALA A 8 5.86 -2.70 4.99
C ALA A 8 4.45 -2.57 4.38
N PRO A 9 3.82 -1.39 4.45
CA PRO A 9 2.47 -1.18 3.93
C PRO A 9 2.38 -1.57 2.45
N GLY A 10 1.48 -2.50 2.12
CA GLY A 10 1.24 -2.93 0.75
C GLY A 10 2.20 -3.95 0.17
N GLU A 11 3.13 -4.49 0.98
CA GLU A 11 3.94 -5.65 0.62
C GLU A 11 3.08 -6.89 0.38
N MET A 12 3.46 -7.70 -0.60
CA MET A 12 2.72 -8.89 -1.03
C MET A 12 1.25 -8.60 -1.41
N GLY A 13 0.93 -7.35 -1.74
CA GLY A 13 -0.44 -6.93 -2.06
C GLY A 13 -1.37 -6.81 -0.84
N LYS A 14 -0.82 -6.76 0.39
CA LYS A 14 -1.63 -6.54 1.60
C LYS A 14 -2.33 -5.18 1.60
N ALA A 15 -3.48 -5.07 2.27
CA ALA A 15 -4.19 -3.80 2.40
C ALA A 15 -3.39 -2.81 3.26
N VAL A 16 -3.29 -1.56 2.81
CA VAL A 16 -2.73 -0.44 3.58
C VAL A 16 -3.84 0.20 4.39
N ILE A 17 -3.70 0.21 5.72
CA ILE A 17 -4.64 0.85 6.64
C ILE A 17 -4.05 2.19 7.06
N ILE A 18 -4.75 3.27 6.71
CA ILE A 18 -4.36 4.63 7.11
C ILE A 18 -4.97 4.95 8.49
N PRO A 19 -4.18 5.50 9.43
CA PRO A 19 -4.67 5.89 10.75
C PRO A 19 -5.76 6.98 10.65
N LYS A 20 -6.66 7.01 11.64
CA LYS A 20 -7.84 7.92 11.62
C LYS A 20 -7.45 9.40 11.60
N GLU A 21 -6.34 9.76 12.22
CA GLU A 21 -5.81 11.13 12.22
C GLU A 21 -5.49 11.66 10.81
N GLU A 22 -5.17 10.75 9.88
CA GLU A 22 -4.76 11.09 8.51
C GLU A 22 -5.91 10.94 7.50
N GLN A 23 -7.09 10.50 7.94
CA GLN A 23 -8.24 10.31 7.04
C GLN A 23 -8.77 11.60 6.42
N GLU A 24 -8.60 12.75 7.07
CA GLU A 24 -8.98 14.04 6.46
C GLU A 24 -8.10 14.37 5.26
N LYS A 25 -6.77 14.23 5.43
CA LYS A 25 -5.79 14.40 4.35
C LYS A 25 -6.02 13.39 3.22
N MET A 26 -6.34 12.14 3.56
CA MET A 26 -6.71 11.12 2.58
C MET A 26 -7.89 11.57 1.71
N LYS A 27 -8.95 12.14 2.31
CA LYS A 27 -10.13 12.60 1.58
C LYS A 27 -9.83 13.78 0.66
N GLU A 28 -8.93 14.67 1.07
CA GLU A 28 -8.48 15.79 0.22
C GLU A 28 -7.67 15.29 -0.97
N LEU A 29 -6.69 14.41 -0.72
CA LEU A 29 -5.84 13.82 -1.76
C LEU A 29 -6.62 12.93 -2.73
N PHE A 30 -7.66 12.26 -2.25
CA PHE A 30 -8.56 11.46 -3.09
C PHE A 30 -9.29 12.33 -4.14
N LYS A 31 -9.63 13.58 -3.82
CA LYS A 31 -10.29 14.48 -4.79
C LYS A 31 -9.40 14.87 -5.96
N ILE A 32 -8.09 14.93 -5.73
CA ILE A 32 -7.12 15.33 -6.76
C ILE A 32 -6.92 14.21 -7.77
N ASN A 33 -6.72 12.98 -7.28
CA ASN A 33 -6.26 11.87 -8.11
C ASN A 33 -7.30 10.74 -8.29
N GLN A 34 -8.48 10.84 -7.67
CA GLN A 34 -9.53 9.80 -7.67
C GLN A 34 -9.06 8.43 -7.10
N PHE A 35 -7.88 8.38 -6.49
CA PHE A 35 -7.34 7.24 -5.76
C PHE A 35 -6.67 7.71 -4.46
N ASN A 36 -6.44 6.77 -3.55
CA ASN A 36 -5.82 7.06 -2.26
C ASN A 36 -4.31 7.27 -2.42
N LEU A 37 -3.91 8.52 -2.70
CA LEU A 37 -2.51 8.90 -2.90
C LEU A 37 -1.66 8.59 -1.66
N MET A 38 -2.21 8.83 -0.47
CA MET A 38 -1.53 8.58 0.78
C MET A 38 -1.19 7.10 0.97
N ALA A 39 -2.11 6.20 0.60
CA ALA A 39 -1.83 4.78 0.58
C ALA A 39 -0.72 4.44 -0.44
N SER A 40 -0.72 5.08 -1.61
CA SER A 40 0.32 4.89 -2.63
C SER A 40 1.70 5.34 -2.14
N ASP A 41 1.78 6.46 -1.43
CA ASP A 41 3.03 7.00 -0.89
C ASP A 41 3.63 6.11 0.21
N MET A 42 2.77 5.41 0.97
CA MET A 42 3.20 4.44 1.98
C MET A 42 3.70 3.12 1.38
N ILE A 43 3.33 2.83 0.13
CA ILE A 43 3.73 1.59 -0.56
C ILE A 43 5.16 1.75 -1.08
N ALA A 44 5.99 0.75 -0.83
CA ALA A 44 7.33 0.71 -1.40
C ALA A 44 7.28 0.68 -2.93
N LEU A 45 8.08 1.53 -3.59
CA LEU A 45 8.20 1.58 -5.05
C LEU A 45 8.58 0.22 -5.66
N ASN A 46 9.38 -0.57 -4.94
CA ASN A 46 9.84 -1.89 -5.34
C ASN A 46 9.17 -3.02 -4.53
N ARG A 47 7.86 -2.92 -4.26
CA ARG A 47 7.13 -3.96 -3.52
C ARG A 47 7.07 -5.28 -4.31
N SER A 48 7.01 -6.39 -3.59
CA SER A 48 6.78 -7.71 -4.19
C SER A 48 5.28 -8.03 -4.25
N LEU A 49 4.85 -8.80 -5.26
CA LEU A 49 3.48 -9.29 -5.39
C LEU A 49 3.47 -10.83 -5.51
N PRO A 50 2.45 -11.51 -4.95
CA PRO A 50 2.26 -12.93 -5.19
C PRO A 50 1.89 -13.17 -6.66
N ASP A 51 2.44 -14.22 -7.25
CA ASP A 51 2.07 -14.64 -8.59
C ASP A 51 0.69 -15.31 -8.56
N VAL A 52 -0.24 -14.78 -9.35
CA VAL A 52 -1.63 -15.28 -9.46
C VAL A 52 -1.91 -15.91 -10.82
N ARG A 53 -0.89 -16.06 -11.67
CA ARG A 53 -1.04 -16.69 -12.98
C ARG A 53 -1.35 -18.18 -12.79
N LEU A 54 -2.31 -18.68 -13.57
CA LEU A 54 -2.61 -20.11 -13.62
C LEU A 54 -1.47 -20.80 -14.39
N ASP A 55 -0.86 -21.81 -13.77
CA ASP A 55 0.06 -22.70 -14.48
C ASP A 55 -0.73 -23.44 -15.58
N GLY A 56 -0.27 -23.32 -16.81
CA GLY A 56 -0.86 -23.97 -17.99
C GLY A 56 -0.53 -25.46 -18.06
#